data_AF-A0A9D0Y7B4-F1
#
_entry.id   AF-A0A9D0Y7B4-F1
#
_cell.length_a   1.000
_cell.length_b   1.000
_cell.length_c   1.000
_cell.angle_alpha   90.00
_cell.angle_beta   90.00
_cell.angle_gamma   90.00
#
_symmetry.space_group_name_H-M   'P 1'
#
loop_
_entity.id
_entity.type
_entity.pdbx_description
1 polymer ?
#
loop_
_entity_poly.entity_id
_entity_poly.type
_entity_poly.pdbx_seq_one_letter_code
_entity_poly.pdbx_strand_id
1 'polypeptide(L)'
;MANQGDAASLAGEFASLPADYQNVIRSAQQQHGIRVVPLQELKEGFTGAALYLVSVSSPSSGKLEHLVLKLDRPAADEPDELDRHQRAHEKAPPDFAREHMAEVVFDRIELDGSIAIFYRIAGESLHGYRPLVAFQQQSQVQAICSVLNREVLTLWNAVAAGFDQAVHPQSLMSRWLTDRLRPEGNIEKFFDEVRRIDADTPGLIVQGRVYPNPLLFAREANLWGQARPIDALCGFQHGDMNVNNVLVRFSEDGANL
;
A
#
# COMPACT_ATOMS: atom_id res chain seq x y z
N MET A 1 0.66 -35.00 -28.08
CA MET A 1 1.83 -34.11 -27.91
C MET A 1 1.30 -32.70 -27.76
N ALA A 2 1.14 -32.22 -26.52
CA ALA A 2 0.67 -30.87 -26.25
C ALA A 2 1.84 -29.88 -26.44
N ASN A 3 1.55 -28.80 -27.14
CA ASN A 3 2.47 -27.79 -27.63
C ASN A 3 3.12 -27.02 -26.45
N GLN A 4 4.41 -27.25 -26.18
CA GLN A 4 5.18 -26.51 -25.16
C GLN A 4 5.55 -25.07 -25.60
N GLY A 5 4.98 -24.57 -26.71
CA GLY A 5 5.46 -23.36 -27.39
C GLY A 5 4.87 -22.02 -26.92
N ASP A 6 3.86 -21.98 -26.05
CA ASP A 6 3.05 -20.76 -25.83
C ASP A 6 3.13 -20.15 -24.42
N ALA A 7 3.92 -20.73 -23.51
CA ALA A 7 4.07 -20.24 -22.13
C ALA A 7 5.14 -19.13 -21.97
N ALA A 8 5.95 -18.87 -22.99
CA ALA A 8 7.08 -17.93 -22.91
C ALA A 8 6.84 -16.58 -23.62
N SER A 9 5.75 -16.45 -24.38
CA SER A 9 5.44 -15.19 -25.07
C SER A 9 4.83 -14.19 -24.08
N LEU A 10 5.26 -12.92 -24.17
CA LEU A 10 4.61 -11.83 -23.44
C LEU A 10 3.45 -11.29 -24.24
N ALA A 11 2.32 -11.08 -23.59
CA ALA A 11 1.13 -10.54 -24.22
C ALA A 11 1.11 -9.00 -24.17
N GLY A 12 0.74 -8.39 -25.30
CA GLY A 12 0.33 -7.00 -25.39
C GLY A 12 1.31 -6.00 -24.77
N GLU A 13 0.79 -5.18 -23.86
CA GLU A 13 1.50 -4.05 -23.23
C GLU A 13 2.78 -4.46 -22.50
N PHE A 14 2.91 -5.72 -22.05
CA PHE A 14 4.12 -6.19 -21.39
C PHE A 14 5.35 -6.18 -22.29
N ALA A 15 5.19 -6.25 -23.61
CA ALA A 15 6.32 -6.15 -24.53
C ALA A 15 7.00 -4.77 -24.50
N SER A 16 6.30 -3.74 -24.00
CA SER A 16 6.82 -2.37 -23.86
C SER A 16 7.50 -2.11 -22.51
N LEU A 17 7.39 -3.04 -21.55
CA LEU A 17 8.03 -2.91 -20.24
C LEU A 17 9.57 -3.02 -20.35
N PRO A 18 10.31 -2.50 -19.36
CA PRO A 18 11.74 -2.79 -19.22
C PRO A 18 12.06 -4.29 -19.27
N ALA A 19 13.24 -4.64 -19.80
CA ALA A 19 13.61 -6.02 -20.10
C ALA A 19 13.63 -6.94 -18.86
N ASP A 20 13.99 -6.42 -17.70
CA ASP A 20 13.97 -7.13 -16.43
C ASP A 20 12.53 -7.45 -15.97
N TYR A 21 11.58 -6.51 -16.10
CA TYR A 21 10.16 -6.77 -15.84
C TYR A 21 9.59 -7.80 -16.82
N GLN A 22 10.00 -7.75 -18.08
CA GLN A 22 9.67 -8.79 -19.04
C GLN A 22 10.20 -10.16 -18.61
N ASN A 23 11.44 -10.23 -18.12
CA ASN A 23 12.08 -11.46 -17.70
C ASN A 23 11.42 -12.06 -16.44
N VAL A 24 11.10 -11.23 -15.43
CA VAL A 24 10.45 -11.72 -14.21
C VAL A 24 9.04 -12.25 -14.50
N ILE A 25 8.29 -11.62 -15.42
CA ILE A 25 6.98 -12.14 -15.87
C ILE A 25 7.15 -13.48 -16.59
N ARG A 26 8.11 -13.62 -17.51
CA ARG A 26 8.36 -14.90 -18.19
C ARG A 26 8.75 -15.99 -17.19
N SER A 27 9.58 -15.65 -16.21
CA SER A 27 9.96 -16.57 -15.13
C SER A 27 8.76 -17.01 -14.32
N ALA A 28 7.84 -16.09 -13.98
CA ALA A 28 6.60 -16.44 -13.30
C ALA A 28 5.71 -17.38 -14.13
N GLN A 29 5.55 -17.12 -15.43
CA GLN A 29 4.79 -17.99 -16.34
C GLN A 29 5.38 -19.41 -16.40
N GLN A 30 6.71 -19.51 -16.51
CA GLN A 30 7.41 -20.78 -16.58
C GLN A 30 7.35 -21.55 -15.27
N GLN A 31 7.65 -20.90 -14.15
CA GLN A 31 7.75 -21.54 -12.84
C GLN A 31 6.39 -22.04 -12.35
N HIS A 32 5.34 -21.24 -12.53
CA HIS A 32 3.99 -21.58 -12.06
C HIS A 32 3.13 -22.27 -13.13
N GLY A 33 3.65 -22.46 -14.34
CA GLY A 33 2.90 -23.06 -15.44
C GLY A 33 1.64 -22.27 -15.79
N ILE A 34 1.72 -20.94 -15.72
CA ILE A 34 0.61 -20.01 -15.96
C ILE A 34 0.87 -19.15 -17.20
N ARG A 35 -0.19 -18.59 -17.76
CA ARG A 35 -0.12 -17.51 -18.74
C ARG A 35 -0.71 -16.26 -18.13
N VAL A 36 0.01 -15.15 -18.25
CA VAL A 36 -0.35 -13.84 -17.70
C VAL A 36 -0.58 -12.88 -18.85
N VAL A 37 -1.77 -12.27 -18.87
CA VAL A 37 -2.15 -11.28 -19.89
C VAL A 37 -2.53 -9.97 -19.20
N PRO A 38 -1.91 -8.83 -19.57
CA PRO A 38 -2.32 -7.55 -19.03
C PRO A 38 -3.72 -7.20 -19.52
N LEU A 39 -4.58 -6.77 -18.59
CA LEU A 39 -5.91 -6.25 -18.89
C LEU A 39 -5.94 -4.73 -18.77
N GLN A 40 -5.32 -4.19 -17.73
CA GLN A 40 -5.31 -2.76 -17.46
C GLN A 40 -4.13 -2.37 -16.56
N GLU A 41 -3.45 -1.27 -16.87
CA GLU A 41 -2.50 -0.62 -15.97
C GLU A 41 -3.24 0.18 -14.87
N LEU A 42 -2.83 0.00 -13.61
CA LEU A 42 -3.40 0.67 -12.44
C LEU A 42 -2.49 1.84 -12.04
N LYS A 43 -2.78 3.04 -12.54
CA LYS A 43 -1.88 4.21 -12.55
C LYS A 43 -1.79 5.03 -11.25
N GLU A 44 -2.11 4.47 -10.08
CA GLU A 44 -2.33 5.26 -8.86
C GLU A 44 -1.46 4.81 -7.66
N GLY A 45 -0.14 4.79 -7.83
CA GLY A 45 0.83 4.53 -6.76
C GLY A 45 1.85 5.66 -6.62
N PHE A 46 2.25 5.98 -5.38
CA PHE A 46 3.40 6.86 -5.10
C PHE A 46 4.74 6.10 -5.08
N THR A 47 4.69 4.77 -5.23
CA THR A 47 5.86 3.91 -5.33
C THR A 47 6.22 3.76 -6.80
N GLY A 48 7.50 3.69 -7.16
CA GLY A 48 7.95 3.47 -8.54
C GLY A 48 7.60 2.08 -9.12
N ALA A 49 6.72 1.35 -8.45
CA ALA A 49 6.24 0.03 -8.83
C ALA A 49 5.19 0.15 -9.95
N ALA A 50 5.22 -0.81 -10.88
CA ALA A 50 4.19 -0.91 -11.90
C ALA A 50 3.09 -1.89 -11.45
N LEU A 51 1.84 -1.46 -11.49
CA LEU A 51 0.67 -2.25 -11.09
C LEU A 51 -0.21 -2.54 -12.29
N TYR A 52 -0.62 -3.79 -12.44
CA TYR A 52 -1.49 -4.24 -13.52
C TYR A 52 -2.61 -5.12 -12.99
N LEU A 53 -3.83 -4.89 -13.46
CA LEU A 53 -4.85 -5.94 -13.50
C LEU A 53 -4.46 -6.92 -14.61
N VAL A 54 -4.35 -8.20 -14.27
CA VAL A 54 -3.96 -9.27 -15.18
C VAL A 54 -4.97 -10.40 -15.19
N SER A 55 -5.15 -11.02 -16.35
CA SER A 55 -5.79 -12.32 -16.48
C SER A 55 -4.73 -13.40 -16.37
N VAL A 56 -4.91 -14.32 -15.43
CA VAL A 56 -4.03 -15.46 -15.21
C VAL A 56 -4.78 -16.73 -15.53
N SER A 57 -4.25 -17.51 -16.47
CA SER A 57 -4.79 -18.81 -16.85
C SER A 57 -3.78 -19.92 -16.60
N SER A 58 -4.23 -21.04 -16.06
CA SER A 58 -3.41 -22.25 -15.93
C SER A 58 -3.88 -23.28 -16.97
N PRO A 59 -3.08 -23.60 -18.01
CA PRO A 59 -3.48 -24.54 -19.07
C PRO A 59 -3.75 -25.95 -18.55
N SER A 60 -3.11 -26.35 -17.45
CA SER A 60 -3.27 -27.67 -16.85
C SER A 60 -4.59 -27.83 -16.08
N SER A 61 -5.09 -26.75 -15.46
CA SER A 61 -6.34 -26.77 -14.69
C SER A 61 -7.54 -26.18 -15.45
N GLY A 62 -7.29 -25.41 -16.52
CA GLY A 62 -8.32 -24.62 -17.20
C GLY A 62 -8.84 -23.44 -16.37
N LYS A 63 -8.26 -23.19 -15.18
CA LYS A 63 -8.67 -22.09 -14.30
C LYS A 63 -8.23 -20.76 -14.92
N LEU A 64 -9.16 -19.80 -14.92
CA LEU A 64 -8.95 -18.40 -15.29
C LEU A 64 -9.32 -17.53 -14.09
N GLU A 65 -8.42 -16.66 -13.65
CA GLU A 65 -8.69 -15.70 -12.58
C GLU A 65 -8.08 -14.32 -12.88
N HIS A 66 -8.65 -13.28 -12.28
CA HIS A 66 -8.12 -11.91 -12.38
C HIS A 66 -7.34 -11.56 -11.12
N LEU A 67 -6.09 -11.14 -11.29
CA LEU A 67 -5.17 -10.81 -10.21
C LEU A 67 -4.60 -9.40 -10.41
N VAL A 68 -4.07 -8.82 -9.34
CA VAL A 68 -3.21 -7.64 -9.42
C VAL A 68 -1.76 -8.10 -9.43
N LEU A 69 -1.03 -7.79 -10.51
CA LEU A 69 0.40 -7.97 -10.62
C LEU A 69 1.10 -6.67 -10.16
N LYS A 70 1.94 -6.77 -9.13
CA LYS A 70 2.88 -5.73 -8.72
C LYS A 70 4.28 -6.09 -9.20
N LEU A 71 4.88 -5.20 -9.98
CA LEU A 71 6.27 -5.25 -10.43
C LEU A 71 7.05 -4.16 -9.72
N ASP A 72 8.15 -4.51 -9.07
CA ASP A 72 8.92 -3.58 -8.27
C ASP A 72 10.43 -3.83 -8.39
N ARG A 73 11.22 -2.83 -7.99
CA ARG A 73 12.67 -2.91 -7.83
C ARG A 73 13.03 -2.40 -6.44
N PRO A 74 12.92 -3.24 -5.40
CA PRO A 74 13.27 -2.82 -4.05
C PRO A 74 14.75 -2.45 -3.98
N ALA A 75 15.07 -1.40 -3.24
CA ALA A 75 16.46 -1.12 -2.90
C ALA A 75 16.99 -2.19 -1.92
N ALA A 76 18.29 -2.45 -1.93
CA ALA A 76 18.91 -3.53 -1.14
C ALA A 76 18.70 -3.39 0.38
N ASP A 77 18.40 -2.19 0.86
CA ASP A 77 18.17 -1.83 2.26
C ASP A 77 16.68 -1.68 2.62
N GLU A 78 15.76 -1.85 1.67
CA GLU A 78 14.32 -1.77 1.94
C GLU A 78 13.80 -3.08 2.55
N PRO A 79 12.98 -3.01 3.62
CA PRO A 79 12.39 -4.21 4.19
C PRO A 79 11.51 -4.92 3.18
N ASP A 80 11.57 -6.24 3.13
CA ASP A 80 10.83 -7.02 2.16
C ASP A 80 9.30 -6.80 2.26
N GLU A 81 8.70 -6.34 1.15
CA GLU A 81 7.27 -6.07 1.05
C GLU A 81 6.44 -7.34 1.28
N LEU A 82 6.91 -8.49 0.77
CA LEU A 82 6.20 -9.75 0.95
C LEU A 82 6.20 -10.16 2.43
N ASP A 83 7.34 -10.07 3.10
CA ASP A 83 7.43 -10.35 4.54
C ASP A 83 6.57 -9.39 5.36
N ARG A 84 6.48 -8.12 4.98
CA ARG A 84 5.59 -7.14 5.64
C ARG A 84 4.14 -7.54 5.46
N HIS A 85 3.75 -7.92 4.25
CA HIS A 85 2.39 -8.36 3.93
C HIS A 85 2.02 -9.65 4.68
N GLN A 86 2.88 -10.67 4.65
CA GLN A 86 2.68 -11.93 5.37
C GLN A 86 2.55 -11.70 6.88
N ARG A 87 3.46 -10.92 7.48
CA ARG A 87 3.37 -10.56 8.90
C ARG A 87 2.08 -9.80 9.24
N ALA A 88 1.60 -8.94 8.35
CA ALA A 88 0.34 -8.25 8.55
C ALA A 88 -0.84 -9.23 8.52
N HIS A 89 -0.83 -10.16 7.56
CA HIS A 89 -1.87 -11.19 7.41
C HIS A 89 -1.88 -12.18 8.59
N GLU A 90 -0.72 -12.61 9.08
CA GLU A 90 -0.57 -13.53 10.23
C GLU A 90 -1.07 -12.91 11.54
N LYS A 91 -0.89 -11.59 11.71
CA LYS A 91 -1.25 -10.88 12.94
C LYS A 91 -2.69 -10.36 12.93
N ALA A 92 -3.28 -10.19 11.76
CA ALA A 92 -4.66 -9.73 11.64
C ALA A 92 -5.64 -10.78 12.18
N PRO A 93 -6.79 -10.37 12.74
CA PRO A 93 -7.87 -11.28 13.06
C PRO A 93 -8.25 -12.13 11.82
N PRO A 94 -8.42 -13.46 11.95
CA PRO A 94 -8.58 -14.35 10.78
C PRO A 94 -9.75 -13.98 9.87
N ASP A 95 -10.88 -13.57 10.43
CA ASP A 95 -12.05 -13.16 9.65
C ASP A 95 -11.78 -11.85 8.89
N PHE A 96 -11.11 -10.89 9.54
CA PHE A 96 -10.71 -9.63 8.90
C PHE A 96 -9.72 -9.88 7.75
N ALA A 97 -8.71 -10.73 7.97
CA ALA A 97 -7.71 -11.05 6.94
C ALA A 97 -8.38 -11.68 5.71
N ARG A 98 -9.25 -12.67 5.92
CA ARG A 98 -9.97 -13.36 4.85
C ARG A 98 -10.86 -12.42 4.03
N GLU A 99 -11.51 -11.45 4.66
CA GLU A 99 -12.53 -10.61 4.01
C GLU A 99 -11.97 -9.31 3.42
N HIS A 100 -10.87 -8.79 4.00
CA HIS A 100 -10.41 -7.42 3.71
C HIS A 100 -8.94 -7.31 3.31
N MET A 101 -8.13 -8.36 3.45
CA MET A 101 -6.73 -8.33 3.03
C MET A 101 -6.56 -9.08 1.71
N ALA A 102 -5.77 -8.51 0.80
CA ALA A 102 -5.40 -9.20 -0.43
C ALA A 102 -4.55 -10.43 -0.09
N GLU A 103 -4.72 -11.52 -0.85
CA GLU A 103 -3.96 -12.76 -0.67
C GLU A 103 -2.88 -12.85 -1.75
N VAL A 104 -1.66 -13.27 -1.38
CA VAL A 104 -0.62 -13.59 -2.36
C VAL A 104 -0.88 -14.97 -2.94
N VAL A 105 -1.08 -15.04 -4.26
CA VAL A 105 -1.55 -16.26 -4.95
C VAL A 105 -0.43 -17.22 -5.31
N PHE A 106 0.76 -16.68 -5.61
CA PHE A 106 1.93 -17.44 -6.01
C PHE A 106 3.14 -16.99 -5.20
N ASP A 107 4.12 -17.87 -5.03
CA ASP A 107 5.41 -17.49 -4.48
C ASP A 107 5.99 -16.31 -5.28
N ARG A 108 6.60 -15.35 -4.57
CA ARG A 108 7.28 -14.21 -5.20
C ARG A 108 8.32 -14.72 -6.17
N ILE A 109 8.35 -14.10 -7.33
CA ILE A 109 9.43 -14.28 -8.29
C ILE A 109 10.38 -13.10 -8.18
N GLU A 110 11.67 -13.38 -8.06
CA GLU A 110 12.72 -12.39 -8.08
C GLU A 110 13.74 -12.78 -9.14
N LEU A 111 14.06 -11.85 -10.03
CA LEU A 111 15.03 -12.03 -11.09
C LEU A 111 15.67 -10.69 -11.45
N ASP A 112 17.00 -10.65 -11.50
CA ASP A 112 17.78 -9.46 -11.85
C ASP A 112 17.42 -8.21 -11.00
N GLY A 113 17.12 -8.41 -9.71
CA GLY A 113 16.72 -7.34 -8.78
C GLY A 113 15.30 -6.79 -8.99
N SER A 114 14.55 -7.36 -9.94
CA SER A 114 13.12 -7.08 -10.11
C SER A 114 12.28 -8.17 -9.45
N ILE A 115 11.15 -7.77 -8.88
CA ILE A 115 10.20 -8.70 -8.24
C ILE A 115 8.85 -8.67 -8.93
N ALA A 116 8.17 -9.82 -8.93
CA ALA A 116 6.77 -9.95 -9.31
C ALA A 116 5.98 -10.60 -8.17
N ILE A 117 4.90 -9.93 -7.75
CA ILE A 117 3.96 -10.42 -6.74
C ILE A 117 2.55 -10.38 -7.31
N PHE A 118 1.82 -11.48 -7.14
CA PHE A 118 0.44 -11.63 -7.61
C PHE A 118 -0.51 -11.61 -6.43
N TYR A 119 -1.36 -10.60 -6.38
CA TYR A 119 -2.38 -10.45 -5.35
C TYR A 119 -3.76 -10.82 -5.89
N ARG A 120 -4.51 -11.62 -5.14
CA ARG A 120 -5.94 -11.81 -5.34
C ARG A 120 -6.65 -10.50 -4.99
N ILE A 121 -7.58 -10.10 -5.83
CA ILE A 121 -8.41 -8.91 -5.60
C ILE A 121 -9.24 -9.18 -4.34
N ALA A 122 -9.12 -8.30 -3.34
CA ALA A 122 -9.99 -8.34 -2.17
C ALA A 122 -11.44 -8.13 -2.63
N GLY A 123 -12.33 -9.09 -2.33
CA GLY A 123 -13.70 -9.10 -2.86
C GLY A 123 -13.89 -9.78 -4.22
N GLU A 124 -12.89 -10.54 -4.69
CA GLU A 124 -12.91 -11.47 -5.85
C GLU A 124 -13.01 -10.84 -7.24
N SER A 125 -13.44 -9.58 -7.37
CA SER A 125 -13.56 -8.90 -8.66
C SER A 125 -13.48 -7.38 -8.50
N LEU A 126 -12.96 -6.69 -9.52
CA LEU A 126 -13.14 -5.24 -9.64
C LEU A 126 -14.51 -4.87 -10.25
N HIS A 127 -15.24 -5.85 -10.78
CA HIS A 127 -16.60 -5.64 -11.26
C HIS A 127 -17.54 -5.39 -10.07
N GLY A 128 -18.23 -4.25 -10.08
CA GLY A 128 -19.05 -3.81 -8.94
C GLY A 128 -18.25 -3.21 -7.79
N TYR A 129 -16.96 -2.90 -8.00
CA TYR A 129 -16.12 -2.17 -7.05
C TYR A 129 -15.51 -0.93 -7.69
N ARG A 130 -15.43 0.16 -6.92
CA ARG A 130 -14.71 1.36 -7.32
C ARG A 130 -13.99 1.98 -6.13
N PRO A 131 -12.88 2.71 -6.35
CA PRO A 131 -12.20 3.39 -5.26
C PRO A 131 -13.11 4.42 -4.59
N LEU A 132 -12.90 4.68 -3.29
CA LEU A 132 -13.66 5.68 -2.53
C LEU A 132 -13.64 7.08 -3.19
N VAL A 133 -12.57 7.44 -3.91
CA VAL A 133 -12.49 8.72 -4.65
C VAL A 133 -13.61 8.89 -5.69
N ALA A 134 -14.19 7.80 -6.18
CA ALA A 134 -15.26 7.85 -7.18
C ALA A 134 -16.63 8.23 -6.59
N PHE A 135 -16.77 8.32 -5.26
CA PHE A 135 -18.01 8.70 -4.59
C PHE A 135 -17.97 10.18 -4.20
N GLN A 136 -18.82 10.99 -4.83
CA GLN A 136 -18.87 12.44 -4.62
C GLN A 136 -20.02 12.89 -3.71
N GLN A 137 -21.03 12.06 -3.50
CA GLN A 137 -22.17 12.41 -2.65
C GLN A 137 -21.79 12.27 -1.18
N GLN A 138 -22.01 13.33 -0.40
CA GLN A 138 -21.66 13.36 1.02
C GLN A 138 -22.30 12.22 1.82
N SER A 139 -23.55 11.87 1.53
CA SER A 139 -24.26 10.76 2.18
C SER A 139 -23.56 9.41 1.94
N GLN A 140 -23.13 9.15 0.70
CA GLN A 140 -22.40 7.93 0.35
C GLN A 140 -21.03 7.90 1.04
N VAL A 141 -20.27 8.99 0.98
CA VAL A 141 -18.96 9.09 1.65
C VAL A 141 -19.11 8.87 3.16
N GLN A 142 -20.11 9.47 3.79
CA GLN A 142 -20.39 9.28 5.22
C GLN A 142 -20.72 7.82 5.56
N ALA A 143 -21.54 7.16 4.76
CA ALA A 143 -21.88 5.75 4.95
C ALA A 143 -20.63 4.87 4.81
N ILE A 144 -19.81 5.08 3.78
CA ILE A 144 -18.54 4.33 3.58
C ILE A 144 -17.59 4.56 4.74
N CYS A 145 -17.35 5.82 5.15
CA CYS A 145 -16.46 6.13 6.25
C CYS A 145 -16.95 5.53 7.58
N SER A 146 -18.28 5.43 7.79
CA SER A 146 -18.83 4.80 8.98
C SER A 146 -18.50 3.31 9.04
N VAL A 147 -18.62 2.61 7.91
CA VAL A 147 -18.20 1.20 7.80
C VAL A 147 -16.69 1.08 7.94
N LEU A 148 -15.92 1.84 7.16
CA LEU A 148 -14.45 1.81 7.18
C LEU A 148 -13.89 2.03 8.59
N ASN A 149 -14.43 3.01 9.33
CA ASN A 149 -14.01 3.26 10.71
C ASN A 149 -14.30 2.06 11.63
N ARG A 150 -15.47 1.42 11.50
CA ARG A 150 -15.79 0.21 12.27
C ARG A 150 -14.86 -0.94 11.92
N GLU A 151 -14.68 -1.20 10.62
CA GLU A 151 -13.83 -2.30 10.14
C GLU A 151 -12.37 -2.09 10.59
N VAL A 152 -11.80 -0.90 10.36
CA VAL A 152 -10.38 -0.61 10.65
C VAL A 152 -10.12 -0.41 12.14
N LEU A 153 -10.91 0.41 12.83
CA LEU A 153 -10.61 0.78 14.23
C LEU A 153 -11.08 -0.27 15.23
N THR A 154 -12.08 -1.08 14.89
CA THR A 154 -12.63 -2.09 15.81
C THR A 154 -12.29 -3.51 15.35
N LEU A 155 -12.68 -3.91 14.14
CA LEU A 155 -12.60 -5.31 13.73
C LEU A 155 -11.17 -5.74 13.42
N TRP A 156 -10.41 -4.96 12.64
CA TRP A 156 -8.99 -5.23 12.38
C TRP A 156 -8.17 -5.21 13.66
N ASN A 157 -8.52 -4.29 14.56
CA ASN A 157 -7.79 -4.02 15.79
C ASN A 157 -8.30 -4.81 16.99
N ALA A 158 -9.24 -5.75 16.83
CA ALA A 158 -9.89 -6.45 17.93
C ALA A 158 -8.91 -7.17 18.89
N VAL A 159 -7.76 -7.61 18.38
CA VAL A 159 -6.72 -8.33 19.14
C VAL A 159 -5.45 -7.51 19.40
N ALA A 160 -5.32 -6.36 18.74
CA ALA A 160 -4.10 -5.53 18.76
C ALA A 160 -4.34 -4.13 19.34
N ALA A 161 -5.60 -3.76 19.58
CA ALA A 161 -5.96 -2.48 20.17
C ALA A 161 -5.32 -2.32 21.54
N GLY A 162 -4.45 -1.33 21.66
CA GLY A 162 -3.91 -0.83 22.92
C GLY A 162 -4.34 0.62 23.12
N PHE A 163 -4.26 1.08 24.36
CA PHE A 163 -4.53 2.48 24.68
C PHE A 163 -3.39 3.03 25.54
N ASP A 164 -2.67 3.99 24.99
CA ASP A 164 -1.66 4.72 25.75
C ASP A 164 -2.31 5.99 26.30
N GLN A 165 -2.16 6.22 27.61
CA GLN A 165 -2.71 7.40 28.27
C GLN A 165 -1.63 8.44 28.53
N ALA A 166 -2.02 9.71 28.45
CA ALA A 166 -1.18 10.84 28.79
C ALA A 166 0.21 10.81 28.12
N VAL A 167 0.25 10.47 26.83
CA VAL A 167 1.49 10.41 26.04
C VAL A 167 1.91 11.81 25.62
N HIS A 168 3.20 12.10 25.70
CA HIS A 168 3.73 13.34 25.17
C HIS A 168 3.62 13.37 23.63
N PRO A 169 3.15 14.45 23.00
CA PRO A 169 2.95 14.50 21.54
C PRO A 169 4.20 14.17 20.73
N GLN A 170 5.38 14.62 21.19
CA GLN A 170 6.66 14.29 20.55
C GLN A 170 6.93 12.78 20.55
N SER A 171 6.58 12.05 21.61
CA SER A 171 6.75 10.60 21.68
C SER A 171 5.87 9.88 20.66
N LEU A 172 4.64 10.38 20.43
CA LEU A 172 3.77 9.86 19.37
C LEU A 172 4.36 10.11 17.98
N MET A 173 4.83 11.33 17.71
CA MET A 173 5.46 11.66 16.42
C MET A 173 6.71 10.83 16.16
N SER A 174 7.56 10.65 17.17
CA SER A 174 8.76 9.81 17.08
C SER A 174 8.40 8.37 16.73
N ARG A 175 7.39 7.82 17.41
CA ARG A 175 6.90 6.45 17.14
C ARG A 175 6.29 6.29 15.75
N TRP A 176 5.57 7.27 15.23
CA TRP A 176 4.93 7.18 13.91
C TRP A 176 5.91 7.38 12.75
N LEU A 177 6.87 8.29 12.91
CA LEU A 177 7.78 8.65 11.84
C LEU A 177 9.02 7.73 11.78
N THR A 178 9.37 7.08 12.90
CA THR A 178 10.44 6.07 12.99
C THR A 178 11.73 6.53 12.30
N ASP A 179 12.24 5.75 11.34
CA ASP A 179 13.49 6.03 10.62
C ASP A 179 13.42 7.31 9.77
N ARG A 180 12.22 7.85 9.49
CA ARG A 180 12.08 9.12 8.77
C ARG A 180 12.62 10.30 9.55
N LEU A 181 12.79 10.17 10.87
CA LEU A 181 13.41 11.18 11.73
C LEU A 181 14.92 11.03 11.87
N ARG A 182 15.53 10.01 11.28
CA ARG A 182 16.98 9.80 11.37
C ARG A 182 17.73 11.03 10.83
N PRO A 183 18.80 11.48 11.51
CA PRO A 183 19.72 12.46 10.94
C PRO A 183 20.21 12.01 9.57
N GLU A 184 20.43 12.96 8.66
CA GLU A 184 20.84 12.76 7.27
C GLU A 184 19.84 11.92 6.43
N GLY A 185 18.63 11.70 6.96
CA GLY A 185 17.54 11.01 6.29
C GLY A 185 16.90 11.83 5.17
N ASN A 186 15.94 11.22 4.46
CA ASN A 186 15.31 11.83 3.29
C ASN A 186 14.61 13.18 3.60
N ILE A 187 14.06 13.35 4.81
CA ILE A 187 13.40 14.61 5.19
C ILE A 187 14.43 15.73 5.35
N GLU A 188 15.58 15.47 6.00
CA GLU A 188 16.65 16.47 6.11
C GLU A 188 17.25 16.83 4.77
N LYS A 189 17.54 15.82 3.91
CA LYS A 189 18.02 16.06 2.55
C LYS A 189 17.04 16.90 1.76
N PHE A 190 15.73 16.69 1.92
CA PHE A 190 14.73 17.54 1.28
C PHE A 190 14.77 18.98 1.80
N PHE A 191 14.95 19.18 3.11
CA PHE A 191 15.09 20.51 3.71
C PHE A 191 16.32 21.25 3.15
N ASP A 192 17.48 20.59 3.12
CA ASP A 192 18.73 21.18 2.66
C ASP A 192 18.77 21.33 1.13
N GLU A 193 18.60 20.24 0.39
CA GLU A 193 18.85 20.21 -1.06
C GLU A 193 17.75 20.88 -1.87
N VAL A 194 16.49 20.70 -1.48
CA VAL A 194 15.32 21.18 -2.22
C VAL A 194 14.80 22.51 -1.69
N ARG A 195 14.68 22.63 -0.36
CA ARG A 195 14.14 23.85 0.26
C ARG A 195 15.19 24.87 0.66
N ARG A 196 16.47 24.47 0.79
CA ARG A 196 17.59 25.33 1.22
C ARG A 196 17.31 25.97 2.59
N ILE A 197 16.75 25.18 3.51
CA ILE A 197 16.41 25.56 4.88
C ILE A 197 17.07 24.57 5.82
N ASP A 198 17.62 25.04 6.94
CA ASP A 198 18.17 24.16 7.97
C ASP A 198 17.06 23.32 8.63
N ALA A 199 17.33 22.04 8.83
CA ALA A 199 16.45 21.12 9.54
C ALA A 199 16.19 21.56 10.99
N ASP A 200 17.12 22.33 11.59
CA ASP A 200 17.00 22.85 12.95
C ASP A 200 16.20 24.17 13.06
N THR A 201 15.75 24.73 11.94
CA THR A 201 15.00 25.99 11.93
C THR A 201 13.69 25.80 12.70
N PRO A 202 13.34 26.67 13.67
CA PRO A 202 12.20 26.44 14.56
C PRO A 202 10.82 26.59 13.90
N GLY A 203 10.74 27.34 12.81
CA GLY A 203 9.49 27.60 12.10
C GLY A 203 9.67 27.81 10.61
N LEU A 204 8.65 27.41 9.85
CA LEU A 204 8.58 27.50 8.41
C LEU A 204 7.56 28.56 8.01
N ILE A 205 7.90 29.38 7.00
CA ILE A 205 6.95 30.33 6.43
C ILE A 205 6.21 29.66 5.27
N VAL A 206 4.92 29.42 5.43
CA VAL A 206 4.04 28.87 4.39
C VAL A 206 2.93 29.88 4.12
N GLN A 207 2.84 30.37 2.89
CA GLN A 207 1.85 31.36 2.47
C GLN A 207 1.78 32.61 3.39
N GLY A 208 2.95 33.10 3.80
CA GLY A 208 3.08 34.29 4.67
C GLY A 208 2.74 34.06 6.14
N ARG A 209 2.46 32.82 6.55
CA ARG A 209 2.23 32.44 7.95
C ARG A 209 3.37 31.58 8.47
N VAL A 210 3.75 31.80 9.73
CA VAL A 210 4.77 30.98 10.41
C VAL A 210 4.08 29.74 11.00
N TYR A 211 4.59 28.57 10.67
CA TYR A 211 4.18 27.27 11.20
C TYR A 211 5.36 26.62 11.91
N PRO A 212 5.15 25.80 12.95
CA PRO A 212 6.24 25.06 13.60
C PRO A 212 6.89 24.11 12.58
N ASN A 213 8.22 23.96 12.65
CA ASN A 213 8.93 22.97 11.86
C ASN A 213 8.59 21.56 12.41
N PRO A 214 7.84 20.72 11.67
CA PRO A 214 7.40 19.43 12.18
C PRO A 214 8.58 18.47 12.42
N LEU A 215 9.67 18.58 11.65
CA LEU A 215 10.85 17.74 11.83
C LEU A 215 11.55 18.02 13.16
N LEU A 216 11.74 19.31 13.46
CA LEU A 216 12.36 19.72 14.71
C LEU A 216 11.49 19.36 15.92
N PHE A 217 10.18 19.64 15.87
CA PHE A 217 9.24 19.27 16.94
C PHE A 217 9.10 17.75 17.12
N ALA A 218 9.32 16.96 16.08
CA ALA A 218 9.37 15.50 16.20
C ALA A 218 10.60 15.00 16.98
N ARG A 219 11.68 15.78 17.02
CA ARG A 219 12.96 15.40 17.65
C ARG A 219 13.14 16.00 19.03
N GLU A 220 12.65 17.22 19.24
CA GLU A 220 12.93 18.03 20.42
C GLU A 220 11.69 18.18 21.31
N ALA A 221 11.62 17.38 22.37
CA ALA A 221 10.47 17.37 23.28
C ALA A 221 10.29 18.69 24.04
N ASN A 222 11.38 19.41 24.34
CA ASN A 222 11.37 20.70 25.04
C ASN A 222 10.63 21.82 24.28
N LEU A 223 10.58 21.76 22.93
CA LEU A 223 9.90 22.76 22.11
C LEU A 223 8.38 22.73 22.26
N TRP A 224 7.84 21.63 22.75
CA TRP A 224 6.41 21.50 23.05
C TRP A 224 5.97 22.27 24.30
N GLY A 225 6.92 22.71 25.15
CA GLY A 225 6.63 23.43 26.37
C GLY A 225 5.68 22.64 27.30
N GLN A 226 4.63 23.30 27.78
CA GLN A 226 3.58 22.66 28.60
C GLN A 226 2.50 22.04 27.72
N ALA A 227 2.90 21.16 26.79
CA ALA A 227 1.95 20.50 25.92
C ALA A 227 1.01 19.59 26.71
N ARG A 228 -0.28 19.67 26.40
CA ARG A 228 -1.28 18.77 26.96
C ARG A 228 -0.94 17.33 26.52
N PRO A 229 -0.83 16.38 27.46
CA PRO A 229 -0.69 14.97 27.11
C PRO A 229 -1.88 14.46 26.30
N ILE A 230 -1.63 13.52 25.39
CA ILE A 230 -2.61 12.96 24.46
C ILE A 230 -2.83 11.50 24.81
N ASP A 231 -4.09 11.07 24.80
CA ASP A 231 -4.42 9.65 24.83
C ASP A 231 -4.45 9.11 23.39
N ALA A 232 -3.80 7.96 23.16
CA ALA A 232 -3.63 7.39 21.83
C ALA A 232 -4.15 5.94 21.78
N LEU A 233 -5.04 5.69 20.81
CA LEU A 233 -5.36 4.33 20.39
C LEU A 233 -4.21 3.80 19.54
N CYS A 234 -3.73 2.61 19.88
CA CYS A 234 -2.62 1.93 19.23
C CYS A 234 -3.10 0.62 18.63
N GLY A 235 -2.48 0.18 17.54
CA GLY A 235 -2.83 -1.07 16.89
C GLY A 235 -2.28 -1.15 15.46
N PHE A 236 -2.89 -2.00 14.64
CA PHE A 236 -2.62 -2.06 13.21
C PHE A 236 -3.08 -0.78 12.52
N GLN A 237 -2.22 -0.33 11.60
CA GLN A 237 -2.44 0.81 10.73
C GLN A 237 -2.09 0.42 9.30
N HIS A 238 -2.88 0.89 8.35
CA HIS A 238 -2.55 0.77 6.94
C HIS A 238 -1.73 2.00 6.52
N GLY A 239 -0.43 1.81 6.29
CA GLY A 239 0.53 2.90 6.07
C GLY A 239 0.29 3.76 4.83
N ASP A 240 -0.58 3.31 3.93
CA ASP A 240 -0.99 4.04 2.71
C ASP A 240 -2.52 4.04 2.53
N MET A 241 -3.28 4.23 3.62
CA MET A 241 -4.74 4.30 3.50
C MET A 241 -5.15 5.67 2.99
N ASN A 242 -5.54 5.72 1.72
CA ASN A 242 -6.06 6.92 1.06
C ASN A 242 -7.31 6.56 0.24
N VAL A 243 -8.01 7.57 -0.27
CA VAL A 243 -9.30 7.38 -0.98
C VAL A 243 -9.20 6.57 -2.28
N ASN A 244 -8.00 6.38 -2.83
CA ASN A 244 -7.77 5.52 -4.00
C ASN A 244 -7.54 4.05 -3.60
N ASN A 245 -7.05 3.81 -2.38
CA ASN A 245 -6.71 2.48 -1.87
C ASN A 245 -7.85 1.80 -1.09
N VAL A 246 -9.04 2.41 -1.05
CA VAL A 246 -10.24 1.80 -0.46
C VAL A 246 -11.19 1.39 -1.58
N LEU A 247 -11.33 0.08 -1.80
CA LEU A 247 -12.29 -0.46 -2.75
C LEU A 247 -13.67 -0.61 -2.08
N VAL A 248 -14.68 -0.03 -2.71
CA VAL A 248 -16.05 -0.01 -2.20
C VAL A 248 -16.95 -0.70 -3.21
N ARG A 249 -17.70 -1.70 -2.73
CA ARG A 249 -18.74 -2.35 -3.53
C ARG A 249 -19.87 -1.35 -3.80
N PHE A 250 -20.44 -1.36 -5.01
CA PHE A 250 -21.59 -0.54 -5.37
C PHE A 250 -22.65 -1.37 -6.10
N SER A 251 -23.93 -1.00 -5.96
CA SER A 251 -25.04 -1.64 -6.68
C SER A 251 -25.02 -1.29 -8.17
N GLU A 252 -25.65 -2.09 -9.04
CA GLU A 252 -25.70 -1.87 -10.50
C GLU A 252 -26.12 -0.44 -10.91
N ASP A 253 -27.00 0.20 -10.13
CA ASP A 253 -27.48 1.57 -10.39
C ASP A 253 -26.48 2.68 -9.99
N GLY A 254 -25.32 2.33 -9.42
CA GLY A 254 -24.28 3.27 -8.98
C GLY A 254 -24.67 4.22 -7.83
N ALA A 255 -25.94 4.17 -7.39
CA ALA A 255 -26.57 5.05 -6.42
C ALA A 255 -26.57 4.48 -4.99
N ASN A 256 -26.64 3.15 -4.83
CA ASN A 256 -26.69 2.51 -3.52
C ASN A 256 -25.37 1.79 -3.20
N LEU A 257 -24.98 1.87 -1.93
CA LEU A 257 -23.86 1.15 -1.32
C LEU A 257 -24.31 -0.21 -0.82
#